data_AF-A0A7Y6Z4X1-F1
#
_entry.id   AF-A0A7Y6Z4X1-F1
#
_cell.length_a   1.000
_cell.length_b   1.000
_cell.length_c   1.000
_cell.angle_alpha   90.00
_cell.angle_beta   90.00
_cell.angle_gamma   90.00
#
_symmetry.space_group_name_H-M   'P 1'
#
loop_
_entity.id
_entity.type
_entity.pdbx_description
1 polymer ?
#
loop_
_entity_poly.entity_id
_entity_poly.type
_entity_poly.pdbx_seq_one_letter_code
_entity_poly.pdbx_strand_id
1 'polypeptide(L)' 'MQHIEYRGFRITPKVLPTETPGTWLLEPKIYHQDPKDTIFHNAGALSGKTDCQVEAYDEASAMQSCVTFARQLIDSYLAS' A
#
# COMPACT_ATOMS: atom_id res chain seq x y z
N MET A 1 12.08 6.49 -7.01
CA MET A 1 11.19 5.64 -6.19
C MET A 1 11.35 4.20 -6.65
N GLN A 2 11.64 3.28 -5.75
CA GLN A 2 11.87 1.87 -6.06
C GLN A 2 10.52 1.16 -6.20
N HIS A 3 10.29 0.51 -7.34
CA HIS A 3 9.10 -0.32 -7.55
C HIS A 3 9.38 -1.74 -7.08
N ILE A 4 8.36 -2.39 -6.53
CA ILE A 4 8.44 -3.76 -6.02
C ILE A 4 7.48 -4.61 -6.81
N GLU A 5 7.99 -5.63 -7.49
CA GLU A 5 7.16 -6.62 -8.17
C GLU A 5 6.70 -7.69 -7.17
N TYR A 6 5.43 -8.07 -7.21
CA TYR A 6 4.85 -9.13 -6.38
C TYR A 6 3.66 -9.78 -7.10
N ARG A 7 3.74 -11.10 -7.36
CA ARG A 7 2.65 -11.89 -7.97
C ARG A 7 2.02 -11.30 -9.26
N GLY A 8 2.84 -10.68 -10.12
CA GLY A 8 2.35 -10.04 -11.36
C GLY A 8 1.85 -8.60 -11.16
N PHE A 9 2.01 -8.04 -9.97
CA PHE A 9 1.70 -6.66 -9.64
C PHE A 9 2.96 -5.85 -9.39
N ARG A 10 2.90 -4.57 -9.78
CA ARG A 10 3.88 -3.55 -9.45
C ARG A 10 3.37 -2.69 -8.32
N ILE A 11 4.07 -2.73 -7.20
CA ILE A 11 3.81 -1.95 -5.99
C ILE A 11 4.73 -0.74 -5.97
N THR A 12 4.15 0.43 -5.74
CA THR A 12 4.90 1.64 -5.39
C THR A 12 4.43 2.06 -3.99
N PRO A 13 5.21 1.74 -2.94
CA PRO A 13 4.87 2.17 -1.59
C PRO A 13 4.95 3.70 -1.52
N LYS A 14 4.00 4.28 -0.80
CA LYS A 14 3.99 5.69 -0.44
C LYS A 14 3.42 5.80 0.95
N VAL A 15 4.06 6.59 1.79
CA VAL A 15 3.56 6.92 3.12
C VAL A 15 3.44 8.42 3.27
N LEU A 16 2.50 8.86 4.09
CA LEU A 16 2.34 10.26 4.46
C LEU A 16 2.38 10.36 5.98
N PRO A 17 3.12 11.33 6.56
CA PRO A 17 3.01 11.61 7.98
C PRO A 17 1.58 12.08 8.29
N THR A 18 1.06 11.72 9.46
CA THR A 18 -0.22 12.23 9.96
C THR A 18 0.00 13.34 11.00
N GLU A 19 -1.08 13.90 11.54
CA GLU A 19 -1.00 14.90 12.63
C GLU A 19 -0.49 14.29 13.95
N THR A 20 -0.56 12.96 14.09
CA THR A 20 -0.07 12.22 15.26
C THR A 20 1.40 11.84 15.04
N PRO A 21 2.34 12.33 15.87
CA PRO A 21 3.75 11.96 15.73
C PRO A 21 3.97 10.46 15.83
N GLY A 22 4.79 9.92 14.92
CA GLY A 22 5.06 8.48 14.84
C GLY A 22 3.96 7.68 14.16
N THR A 23 2.91 8.33 13.66
CA THR A 23 1.84 7.68 12.88
C THR A 23 1.95 8.05 11.40
N TRP A 24 1.79 7.05 10.54
CA TRP A 24 1.97 7.18 9.10
C TRP A 24 0.78 6.58 8.37
N LEU A 25 0.23 7.32 7.41
CA LEU A 25 -0.78 6.83 6.48
C LEU A 25 -0.11 6.04 5.36
N LEU A 26 -0.57 4.81 5.12
CA LEU A 26 -0.09 3.93 4.06
C LEU A 26 -0.91 4.12 2.78
N GLU A 27 -0.27 4.58 1.71
CA GLU A 27 -0.89 4.80 0.39
C GLU A 27 -0.18 4.00 -0.73
N PRO A 28 -0.13 2.66 -0.66
CA PRO A 28 0.51 1.91 -1.73
C PRO A 28 -0.27 2.08 -3.03
N LYS A 29 0.46 2.35 -4.12
CA LYS A 29 -0.09 2.27 -5.49
C LYS A 29 0.21 0.89 -6.04
N ILE A 30 -0.81 0.17 -6.50
CA ILE A 30 -0.69 -1.20 -6.97
C ILE A 30 -1.27 -1.28 -8.37
N TYR A 31 -0.41 -1.66 -9.31
CA TYR A 31 -0.74 -1.80 -10.72
C TYR A 31 -0.60 -3.28 -11.10
N HIS A 32 -1.58 -3.84 -11.79
CA HIS A 32 -1.37 -5.11 -12.48
C HIS A 32 -0.57 -4.88 -13.76
N GLN A 33 0.13 -5.90 -14.24
CA GLN A 33 0.84 -5.83 -15.52
C GLN A 33 -0.11 -5.78 -16.73
N ASP A 34 -1.33 -6.30 -16.59
CA ASP A 34 -2.38 -6.06 -17.58
C ASP A 34 -3.03 -4.68 -17.34
N PRO A 35 -2.91 -3.72 -18.26
CA PRO A 35 -3.46 -2.38 -18.11
C PRO A 35 -4.99 -2.33 -18.00
N LYS A 36 -5.71 -3.41 -18.34
CA LYS A 36 -7.17 -3.50 -18.15
C LYS A 36 -7.57 -3.79 -16.71
N ASP A 37 -6.63 -4.25 -15.87
CA ASP A 37 -6.86 -4.71 -14.51
C ASP A 37 -6.08 -3.84 -13.51
N THR A 38 -6.25 -2.53 -13.58
CA THR A 38 -5.56 -1.62 -12.66
C THR A 38 -6.31 -1.60 -11.34
N ILE A 39 -5.87 -2.46 -10.41
CA ILE A 39 -6.72 -2.72 -9.25
C ILE A 39 -6.73 -1.54 -8.27
N PHE A 40 -5.61 -0.88 -7.95
CA PHE A 40 -5.60 0.11 -6.85
C PHE A 40 -4.75 1.36 -7.10
N HIS A 41 -5.42 2.47 -7.42
CA HIS A 41 -4.79 3.80 -7.40
C HIS A 41 -4.61 4.36 -5.98
N ASN A 42 -5.39 3.88 -5.00
CA ASN A 42 -5.24 4.17 -3.58
C ASN A 42 -5.91 3.05 -2.78
N ALA A 43 -5.18 2.33 -1.94
CA ALA A 43 -5.76 1.32 -1.04
C ALA A 43 -6.91 1.86 -0.16
N GLY A 44 -6.96 3.17 0.09
CA GLY A 44 -8.07 3.82 0.80
C GLY A 44 -9.43 3.75 0.09
N ALA A 45 -9.47 3.53 -1.24
CA ALA A 45 -10.71 3.44 -2.00
C ALA A 45 -11.39 2.06 -1.92
N LEU A 46 -10.65 1.01 -1.57
CA LEU A 46 -11.14 -0.37 -1.51
C LEU A 46 -11.99 -0.69 -0.29
N SER A 47 -11.63 -0.12 0.84
CA SER A 47 -12.03 -0.66 2.13
C SER A 47 -13.19 0.10 2.75
N GLY A 48 -13.52 1.30 2.25
CA GLY A 48 -14.25 2.29 3.04
C GLY A 48 -13.59 2.60 4.39
N LYS A 49 -12.39 2.03 4.65
CA LYS A 49 -11.57 2.23 5.83
C LYS A 49 -10.59 3.32 5.47
N THR A 50 -10.97 4.50 5.87
CA THR A 50 -10.23 5.75 5.79
C THR A 50 -8.86 5.72 6.48
N ASP A 51 -8.46 4.64 7.16
CA ASP A 51 -7.31 4.65 8.05
C ASP A 51 -6.47 3.38 7.92
N CYS A 52 -5.61 3.32 6.91
CA CYS A 52 -4.45 2.42 6.94
C CYS A 52 -3.28 3.17 7.58
N GLN A 53 -3.46 3.58 8.83
CA GLN A 53 -2.43 4.23 9.63
C GLN A 53 -1.60 3.16 10.36
N VAL A 54 -0.29 3.36 10.43
CA VAL A 54 0.61 2.50 11.20
C VAL A 54 1.49 3.36 12.11
N GLU A 55 1.76 2.87 13.30
CA GLU A 55 2.81 3.45 14.14
C GLU A 55 4.17 2.95 13.65
N ALA A 56 5.09 3.88 13.39
CA ALA A 56 6.46 3.57 12.96
C ALA A 56 7.42 4.66 13.44
N TYR A 57 8.61 4.24 13.89
CA TYR A 57 9.61 5.15 14.42
C TYR A 57 10.22 6.07 13.34
N ASP A 58 10.20 5.65 12.08
CA ASP A 58 10.69 6.42 10.94
C ASP A 58 9.93 6.10 9.64
N GLU A 59 10.18 6.90 8.61
CA GLU A 59 9.58 6.74 7.28
C GLU A 59 9.95 5.40 6.65
N ALA A 60 11.19 4.92 6.85
CA ALA A 60 11.66 3.66 6.28
C ALA A 60 10.85 2.45 6.78
N SER A 61 10.52 2.45 8.07
CA SER A 61 9.73 1.40 8.70
C SER A 61 8.26 1.50 8.31
N ALA A 62 7.73 2.72 8.19
CA ALA A 62 6.40 2.95 7.63
C ALA A 62 6.32 2.44 6.17
N MET A 63 7.35 2.69 5.36
CA MET A 63 7.45 2.21 3.99
C MET A 63 7.51 0.68 3.92
N GLN A 64 8.23 0.01 4.82
CA GLN A 64 8.24 -1.45 4.89
C GLN A 64 6.85 -2.01 5.25
N SER A 65 6.15 -1.36 6.19
CA SER A 65 4.75 -1.69 6.52
C SER A 65 3.81 -1.46 5.34
N CYS A 66 4.02 -0.38 4.57
CA CYS A 66 3.27 -0.08 3.34
C CYS A 66 3.38 -1.22 2.32
N VAL A 67 4.58 -1.76 2.12
CA VAL A 67 4.83 -2.88 1.21
C VAL A 67 4.13 -4.15 1.69
N THR A 68 4.24 -4.46 2.98
CA THR A 68 3.57 -5.63 3.57
C THR A 68 2.06 -5.52 3.42
N PHE A 69 1.49 -4.35 3.72
CA PHE A 69 0.08 -4.06 3.53
C PHE A 69 -0.37 -4.23 2.07
N ALA A 70 0.41 -3.71 1.12
CA ALA A 70 0.14 -3.88 -0.31
C ALA A 70 0.10 -5.35 -0.75
N ARG A 71 1.03 -6.18 -0.25
CA ARG A 71 1.05 -7.62 -0.52
C ARG A 71 -0.19 -8.32 0.02
N GLN A 72 -0.63 -7.97 1.23
CA GLN A 72 -1.85 -8.54 1.82
C GLN A 72 -3.11 -8.20 1.01
N LEU A 73 -3.20 -6.98 0.48
CA LEU A 73 -4.31 -6.59 -0.42
C LEU A 73 -4.32 -7.44 -1.70
N ILE A 74 -3.15 -7.63 -2.31
CA ILE A 74 -3.01 -8.48 -3.51
C ILE A 74 -3.38 -9.93 -3.20
N ASP A 75 -2.85 -10.49 -2.12
CA ASP A 75 -3.12 -11.87 -1.73
C ASP A 75 -4.61 -12.08 -1.43
N SER A 76 -5.28 -11.10 -0.81
CA SER A 76 -6.72 -11.14 -0.55
C SER A 76 -7.55 -11.06 -1.83
N TYR A 77 -7.15 -10.21 -2.79
CA TYR A 77 -7.80 -10.10 -4.10
C TYR A 77 -7.66 -11.38 -4.93
N LEU A 78 -6.48 -12.02 -4.92
CA LEU A 78 -6.27 -13.27 -5.65
C LEU A 78 -6.99 -14.47 -5.03
N ALA A 79 -7.42 -14.37 -3.77
CA ALA A 79 -8.16 -15.41 -3.06
C ALA A 79 -9.68 -15.29 -3.19
N SER A 80 -10.20 -14.16 -3.69
CA SER A 80 -11.63 -13.92 -3.95
C SER A 80 -12.04 -14.37 -5.35
#